data_AF-A0A6G9AHX3-F1
#
_entry.id   AF-A0A6G9AHX3-F1
#
_cell.length_a   1.000
_cell.length_b   1.000
_cell.length_c   1.000
_cell.angle_alpha   90.00
_cell.angle_beta   90.00
_cell.angle_gamma   90.00
#
_symmetry.space_group_name_H-M   'P 1'
#
loop_
_entity.id
_entity.type
_entity.pdbx_description
1 polymer ?
#
loop_
_entity_poly.entity_id
_entity_poly.type
_entity_poly.pdbx_seq_one_letter_code
_entity_poly.pdbx_strand_id
1 'polypeptide(L)'
;MTGEYYLTGVREVGSGIKLNADSTFEFFFAYGALDRFGTGTWKQRDEQIILTSRPRPPKDFALVTSRKTPDKGITIRIVDPNKQLLRYVECTTGNGTDIRREMANADGEMHFASLPVEAISLRFELCPDRYSAFTIDSKAHNYFEFRFEPWIVEVFFENIAYTLSGKDLEGPHPLLEPGKKYSFVRN
;
A
#
# COMPACT_ATOMS: atom_id res chain seq x y z
N MET A 1 -5.51 -24.16 -16.45
CA MET A 1 -5.52 -22.71 -16.32
C MET A 1 -5.88 -22.30 -14.91
N THR A 2 -6.95 -22.85 -14.36
CA THR A 2 -7.15 -22.78 -12.91
C THR A 2 -6.04 -23.53 -12.17
N GLY A 3 -5.70 -23.09 -10.97
CA GLY A 3 -4.64 -23.69 -10.16
C GLY A 3 -3.77 -22.65 -9.46
N GLU A 4 -2.77 -23.14 -8.76
CA GLU A 4 -1.83 -22.33 -7.98
C GLU A 4 -0.50 -22.23 -8.72
N TYR A 5 -0.02 -21.00 -8.85
CA TYR A 5 1.17 -20.64 -9.61
C TYR A 5 2.14 -19.94 -8.67
N TYR A 6 3.29 -20.55 -8.42
CA TYR A 6 4.26 -20.04 -7.43
C TYR A 6 5.48 -19.44 -8.10
N LEU A 7 5.88 -18.27 -7.63
CA LEU A 7 7.10 -17.60 -8.07
C LEU A 7 8.31 -18.52 -7.85
N THR A 8 9.16 -18.65 -8.88
CA THR A 8 10.41 -19.40 -8.80
C THR A 8 11.60 -18.53 -9.22
N GLY A 9 12.81 -18.92 -8.78
CA GLY A 9 14.05 -18.23 -9.15
C GLY A 9 14.34 -16.92 -8.41
N VAL A 10 13.52 -16.54 -7.42
CA VAL A 10 13.75 -15.38 -6.55
C VAL A 10 13.99 -15.86 -5.12
N ARG A 11 15.11 -15.44 -4.51
CA ARG A 11 15.47 -15.82 -3.13
C ARG A 11 14.74 -14.95 -2.10
N GLU A 12 14.45 -15.50 -0.93
CA GLU A 12 13.86 -14.81 0.23
C GLU A 12 12.46 -14.19 -0.01
N VAL A 13 11.81 -14.49 -1.13
CA VAL A 13 10.49 -14.00 -1.50
C VAL A 13 9.57 -15.19 -1.74
N GLY A 14 8.46 -15.24 -1.00
CA GLY A 14 7.32 -16.09 -1.34
C GLY A 14 6.31 -15.28 -2.13
N SER A 15 5.83 -15.79 -3.26
CA SER A 15 4.75 -15.14 -4.01
C SER A 15 4.01 -16.15 -4.85
N GLY A 16 2.73 -15.92 -5.06
CA GLY A 16 1.93 -16.79 -5.90
C GLY A 16 0.60 -16.20 -6.31
N ILE A 17 0.05 -16.79 -7.37
CA ILE A 17 -1.23 -16.44 -7.97
C ILE A 17 -2.06 -17.71 -8.00
N LYS A 18 -3.27 -17.65 -7.46
CA LYS A 18 -4.26 -18.72 -7.58
C LYS A 18 -5.35 -18.26 -8.52
N LEU A 19 -5.55 -19.01 -9.61
CA LEU A 19 -6.62 -18.76 -10.58
C LEU A 19 -7.79 -19.71 -10.27
N ASN A 20 -8.92 -19.15 -9.86
CA ASN A 20 -10.13 -19.88 -9.52
C ASN A 20 -11.01 -20.15 -10.75
N ALA A 21 -11.87 -21.17 -10.67
CA ALA A 21 -12.74 -21.59 -11.78
C ALA A 21 -13.89 -20.63 -12.09
N ASP A 22 -14.20 -19.73 -11.17
CA ASP A 22 -15.20 -18.67 -11.31
C ASP A 22 -14.62 -17.38 -11.92
N SER A 23 -13.44 -17.46 -12.54
CA SER A 23 -12.71 -16.33 -13.11
C SER A 23 -12.22 -15.31 -12.09
N THR A 24 -12.14 -15.66 -10.80
CA THR A 24 -11.47 -14.84 -9.77
C THR A 24 -10.01 -15.26 -9.56
N PHE A 25 -9.18 -14.36 -9.05
CA PHE A 25 -7.83 -14.70 -8.61
C PHE A 25 -7.55 -14.24 -7.19
N GLU A 26 -6.61 -14.93 -6.56
CA GLU A 26 -5.99 -14.55 -5.30
C GLU A 26 -4.47 -14.42 -5.53
N PHE A 27 -3.87 -13.43 -4.91
CA PHE A 27 -2.44 -13.16 -4.93
C PHE A 27 -1.92 -13.07 -3.51
N PHE A 28 -0.73 -13.61 -3.27
CA PHE A 28 0.01 -13.35 -2.04
C PHE A 28 1.46 -13.00 -2.36
N PHE A 29 2.06 -12.21 -1.48
CA PHE A 29 3.48 -11.87 -1.47
C PHE A 29 3.96 -11.84 -0.02
N ALA A 30 5.06 -12.51 0.25
CA ALA A 30 5.71 -12.57 1.54
C ALA A 30 7.19 -12.23 1.38
N TYR A 31 7.67 -11.22 2.11
CA TYR A 31 9.07 -10.85 2.17
C TYR A 31 9.45 -10.46 3.59
N GLY A 32 10.32 -11.26 4.23
CA GLY A 32 10.63 -11.09 5.65
C GLY A 32 9.37 -11.22 6.51
N ALA A 33 9.01 -10.16 7.24
CA ALA A 33 7.82 -10.09 8.08
C ALA A 33 6.62 -9.39 7.40
N LEU A 34 6.75 -9.01 6.12
CA LEU A 34 5.71 -8.32 5.38
C LEU A 34 4.93 -9.32 4.52
N ASP A 35 3.65 -9.45 4.80
CA ASP A 35 2.68 -10.16 3.97
C ASP A 35 1.74 -9.17 3.28
N ARG A 36 1.57 -9.36 1.97
CA ARG A 36 0.64 -8.59 1.13
C ARG A 36 -0.23 -9.55 0.34
N PHE A 37 -1.44 -9.11 0.03
CA PHE A 37 -2.42 -9.92 -0.70
C PHE A 37 -3.12 -9.08 -1.77
N GLY A 38 -3.67 -9.73 -2.78
CA GLY A 38 -4.44 -9.07 -3.84
C GLY A 38 -5.55 -9.99 -4.32
N THR A 39 -6.64 -9.41 -4.78
CA THR A 39 -7.76 -10.17 -5.36
C THR A 39 -8.34 -9.46 -6.57
N GLY A 40 -9.09 -10.18 -7.38
CA GLY A 40 -9.76 -9.62 -8.55
C GLY A 40 -10.28 -10.69 -9.49
N THR A 41 -10.37 -10.35 -10.77
CA THR A 41 -10.77 -11.28 -11.83
C THR A 41 -9.65 -11.51 -12.82
N TRP A 42 -9.70 -12.66 -13.49
CA TRP A 42 -8.81 -12.98 -14.58
C TRP A 42 -9.61 -13.30 -15.84
N LYS A 43 -9.00 -13.05 -17.00
CA LYS A 43 -9.52 -13.45 -18.30
C LYS A 43 -8.38 -13.96 -19.16
N GLN A 44 -8.67 -14.94 -20.01
CA GLN A 44 -7.74 -15.37 -21.04
C GLN A 44 -8.00 -14.59 -22.33
N ARG A 45 -6.94 -14.15 -22.99
CA ARG A 45 -6.96 -13.64 -24.37
C ARG A 45 -5.77 -14.21 -25.11
N ASP A 46 -6.02 -15.07 -26.10
CA ASP A 46 -4.98 -15.83 -26.79
C ASP A 46 -4.08 -16.60 -25.80
N GLU A 47 -2.78 -16.37 -25.84
CA GLU A 47 -1.79 -16.97 -24.93
C GLU A 47 -1.56 -16.13 -23.65
N GLN A 48 -2.43 -15.17 -23.36
CA GLN A 48 -2.30 -14.28 -22.19
C GLN A 48 -3.39 -14.52 -21.14
N ILE A 49 -2.98 -14.52 -19.87
CA ILE A 49 -3.85 -14.35 -18.70
C ILE A 49 -3.73 -12.90 -18.23
N ILE A 50 -4.86 -12.20 -18.20
CA ILE A 50 -4.93 -10.79 -17.78
C ILE A 50 -5.61 -10.72 -16.42
N LEU A 51 -4.90 -10.24 -15.40
CA LEU A 51 -5.39 -10.05 -14.03
C LEU A 51 -5.83 -8.60 -13.81
N THR A 52 -7.00 -8.42 -13.19
CA THR A 52 -7.57 -7.09 -12.91
C THR A 52 -8.22 -7.07 -11.53
N SER A 53 -7.74 -6.20 -10.65
CA SER A 53 -8.38 -5.89 -9.37
C SER A 53 -9.45 -4.81 -9.52
N ARG A 54 -10.20 -4.57 -8.45
CA ARG A 54 -10.98 -3.32 -8.32
C ARG A 54 -10.04 -2.09 -8.44
N PRO A 55 -10.54 -0.93 -8.86
CA PRO A 55 -9.76 0.30 -8.83
C PRO A 55 -9.18 0.56 -7.43
N ARG A 56 -7.89 0.89 -7.36
CA ARG A 56 -7.25 1.26 -6.10
C ARG A 56 -7.95 2.50 -5.53
N PRO A 57 -8.42 2.49 -4.27
CA PRO A 57 -8.97 3.69 -3.62
C PRO A 57 -7.97 4.85 -3.68
N PRO A 58 -8.34 6.12 -3.54
CA PRO A 58 -7.40 7.24 -3.75
C PRO A 58 -6.40 7.46 -2.60
N LYS A 59 -6.72 6.98 -1.39
CA LYS A 59 -5.92 7.16 -0.17
C LYS A 59 -5.82 5.84 0.58
N ASP A 60 -4.75 5.70 1.33
CA ASP A 60 -4.45 4.54 2.19
C ASP A 60 -4.59 4.87 3.69
N PHE A 61 -4.94 6.13 4.00
CA PHE A 61 -5.24 6.61 5.34
C PHE A 61 -6.58 7.33 5.34
N ALA A 62 -7.19 7.45 6.52
CA ALA A 62 -8.36 8.27 6.76
C ALA A 62 -8.12 9.23 7.92
N LEU A 63 -8.50 10.50 7.76
CA LEU A 63 -8.57 11.45 8.88
C LEU A 63 -9.77 11.05 9.77
N VAL A 64 -9.49 10.75 11.03
CA VAL A 64 -10.49 10.37 12.03
C VAL A 64 -11.03 11.60 12.73
N THR A 65 -10.15 12.48 13.19
CA THR A 65 -10.53 13.73 13.83
C THR A 65 -9.45 14.78 13.67
N SER A 66 -9.86 16.04 13.69
CA SER A 66 -8.96 17.18 13.81
C SER A 66 -9.54 18.19 14.78
N ARG A 67 -8.68 18.84 15.57
CA ARG A 67 -9.10 19.83 16.57
C ARG A 67 -7.99 20.81 16.90
N LYS A 68 -8.38 21.90 17.56
CA LYS A 68 -7.45 22.79 18.27
C LYS A 68 -7.14 22.20 19.65
N THR A 69 -5.88 22.22 20.04
CA THR A 69 -5.39 22.00 21.41
C THR A 69 -4.63 23.23 21.91
N PRO A 70 -4.41 23.38 23.23
CA PRO A 70 -3.58 24.44 23.79
C PRO A 70 -2.10 24.36 23.39
N ASP A 71 -1.65 23.24 22.81
CA ASP A 71 -0.26 23.04 22.43
C ASP A 71 0.20 24.06 21.40
N LYS A 72 1.47 24.43 21.50
CA LYS A 72 2.09 25.35 20.53
C LYS A 72 2.50 24.64 19.25
N GLY A 73 2.74 23.33 19.30
CA GLY A 73 3.12 22.52 18.14
C GLY A 73 1.93 21.92 17.39
N ILE A 74 2.25 21.20 16.33
CA ILE A 74 1.32 20.32 15.62
C ILE A 74 1.59 18.89 16.08
N THR A 75 0.53 18.15 16.38
CA THR A 75 0.59 16.71 16.63
C THR A 75 -0.21 15.98 15.57
N ILE A 76 0.44 15.04 14.89
CA ILE A 76 -0.20 14.10 13.97
C ILE A 76 -0.04 12.72 14.58
N ARG A 77 -1.16 12.02 14.75
CA ARG A 77 -1.20 10.71 15.41
C ARG A 77 -1.79 9.66 14.49
N ILE A 78 -1.14 8.52 14.38
CA ILE A 78 -1.67 7.31 13.76
C ILE A 78 -2.24 6.41 14.84
N VAL A 79 -3.51 6.03 14.68
CA VAL A 79 -4.19 5.10 15.58
C VAL A 79 -4.43 3.78 14.87
N ASP A 80 -3.90 2.71 15.48
CA ASP A 80 -4.13 1.34 15.07
C ASP A 80 -4.03 0.42 16.30
N PRO A 81 -4.78 -0.71 16.36
CA PRO A 81 -4.60 -1.74 17.38
C PRO A 81 -3.19 -2.35 17.35
N ASN A 82 -2.60 -2.53 16.16
CA ASN A 82 -1.25 -3.06 16.00
C ASN A 82 -0.21 -1.95 16.12
N LYS A 83 0.24 -1.71 17.36
CA LYS A 83 1.25 -0.69 17.69
C LYS A 83 2.59 -0.88 16.99
N GLN A 84 2.93 -2.10 16.56
CA GLN A 84 4.21 -2.36 15.89
C GLN A 84 4.29 -1.69 14.52
N LEU A 85 3.16 -1.46 13.86
CA LEU A 85 3.11 -0.83 12.53
C LEU A 85 3.29 0.68 12.58
N LEU A 86 2.95 1.32 13.70
CA LEU A 86 2.83 2.77 13.79
C LEU A 86 4.13 3.50 13.45
N ARG A 87 5.28 2.97 13.86
CA ARG A 87 6.61 3.55 13.61
C ARG A 87 7.03 3.58 12.15
N TYR A 88 6.31 2.87 11.28
CA TYR A 88 6.59 2.81 9.84
C TYR A 88 5.73 3.81 9.06
N VAL A 89 5.19 4.84 9.72
CA VAL A 89 4.48 5.92 9.04
C VAL A 89 5.35 7.15 8.97
N GLU A 90 5.57 7.59 7.74
CA GLU A 90 6.18 8.88 7.44
C GLU A 90 5.07 9.91 7.25
N CYS A 91 5.25 11.10 7.82
CA CYS A 91 4.42 12.26 7.55
C CYS A 91 5.25 13.39 6.96
N THR A 92 4.69 14.03 5.94
CA THR A 92 5.13 15.34 5.46
C THR A 92 4.02 16.37 5.66
N THR A 93 4.37 17.55 6.15
CA THR A 93 3.41 18.63 6.41
C THR A 93 4.04 20.00 6.22
N GLY A 94 3.24 21.00 5.88
CA GLY A 94 3.73 22.33 5.55
C GLY A 94 2.68 23.27 4.95
N ASN A 95 3.17 24.40 4.44
CA ASN A 95 2.41 25.47 3.78
C ASN A 95 2.87 25.71 2.33
N GLY A 96 3.40 24.68 1.67
CA GLY A 96 3.89 24.72 0.29
C GLY A 96 5.30 25.30 0.10
N THR A 97 5.75 26.21 0.96
CA THR A 97 7.12 26.76 0.93
C THR A 97 8.04 26.12 1.97
N ASP A 98 7.50 25.80 3.14
CA ASP A 98 8.21 25.04 4.17
C ASP A 98 7.57 23.67 4.31
N ILE A 99 8.30 22.61 3.95
CA ILE A 99 7.86 21.22 4.07
C ILE A 99 8.73 20.54 5.11
N ARG A 100 8.08 20.03 6.16
CA ARG A 100 8.70 19.22 7.20
C ARG A 100 8.34 17.76 7.00
N ARG A 101 9.25 16.89 7.43
CA ARG A 101 9.11 15.44 7.35
C ARG A 101 9.48 14.84 8.71
N GLU A 102 8.64 13.97 9.23
CA GLU A 102 8.91 13.22 10.45
C GLU A 102 8.42 11.79 10.32
N MET A 103 9.06 10.89 11.06
CA MET A 103 8.59 9.52 11.26
C MET A 103 7.78 9.44 12.55
N ALA A 104 6.72 8.64 12.53
CA ALA A 104 5.99 8.32 13.74
C ALA A 104 6.88 7.58 14.75
N ASN A 105 6.74 7.95 16.02
CA ASN A 105 7.35 7.22 17.12
C ASN A 105 6.61 5.89 17.39
N ALA A 106 7.02 5.17 18.45
CA ALA A 106 6.42 3.88 18.81
C ALA A 106 4.92 3.97 19.18
N ASP A 107 4.44 5.15 19.58
CA ASP A 107 3.04 5.41 19.94
C ASP A 107 2.21 5.95 18.76
N GLY A 108 2.84 6.11 17.59
CA GLY A 108 2.23 6.63 16.37
C GLY A 108 2.18 8.14 16.28
N GLU A 109 2.94 8.85 17.12
CA GLU A 109 2.90 10.32 17.18
C GLU A 109 4.06 10.94 16.42
N MET A 110 3.76 12.06 15.76
CA MET A 110 4.69 12.94 15.06
C MET A 110 4.42 14.36 15.53
N HIS A 111 5.48 15.07 15.92
CA HIS A 111 5.37 16.43 16.43
C HIS A 111 6.16 17.38 15.55
N PHE A 112 5.52 18.48 15.17
CA PHE A 112 6.14 19.52 14.37
C PHE A 112 6.09 20.84 15.14
N ALA A 113 7.11 21.68 14.94
CA ALA A 113 7.07 23.05 15.42
C ALA A 113 5.87 23.81 14.80
N SER A 114 5.38 24.83 15.50
CA SER A 114 4.22 25.61 15.07
C SER A 114 4.40 26.17 13.66
N LEU A 115 3.65 25.63 12.70
CA LEU A 115 3.58 26.13 11.33
C LEU A 115 2.10 26.15 10.92
N PRO A 116 1.67 27.06 10.04
CA PRO A 116 0.38 26.92 9.38
C PRO A 116 0.38 25.60 8.60
N VAL A 117 -0.50 24.67 8.96
CA VAL A 117 -0.67 23.41 8.24
C VAL A 117 -1.72 23.61 7.18
N GLU A 118 -1.32 23.52 5.92
CA GLU A 118 -2.25 23.53 4.78
C GLU A 118 -2.48 22.13 4.22
N ALA A 119 -1.46 21.28 4.33
CA ALA A 119 -1.53 19.90 3.90
C ALA A 119 -0.80 18.94 4.86
N ILE A 120 -1.34 17.72 4.95
CA ILE A 120 -0.72 16.57 5.58
C ILE A 120 -0.65 15.46 4.54
N SER A 121 0.51 14.87 4.34
CA SER A 121 0.72 13.72 3.46
C SER A 121 1.37 12.57 4.21
N LEU A 122 0.72 11.41 4.21
CA LEU A 122 1.15 10.22 4.95
C LEU A 122 1.57 9.10 4.00
N ARG A 123 2.62 8.36 4.36
CA ARG A 123 3.05 7.14 3.65
C ARG A 123 3.39 6.04 4.65
N PHE A 124 3.04 4.80 4.32
CA PHE A 124 3.39 3.63 5.11
C PHE A 124 4.62 2.95 4.50
N GLU A 125 5.75 3.00 5.20
CA GLU A 125 7.06 2.59 4.66
C GLU A 125 7.19 1.07 4.47
N LEU A 126 6.34 0.26 5.11
CA LEU A 126 6.30 -1.18 4.82
C LEU A 126 5.59 -1.48 3.49
N CYS A 127 4.70 -0.60 3.02
CA CYS A 127 4.08 -0.69 1.70
C CYS A 127 4.18 0.69 1.02
N PRO A 128 5.39 1.10 0.57
CA PRO A 128 5.70 2.48 0.20
C PRO A 128 5.17 2.85 -1.19
N ASP A 129 3.96 2.41 -1.51
CA ASP A 129 3.36 2.50 -2.84
C ASP A 129 3.04 3.95 -3.23
N ARG A 130 2.60 4.79 -2.28
CA ARG A 130 2.21 6.19 -2.51
C ARG A 130 2.03 6.98 -1.23
N TYR A 131 1.93 8.30 -1.37
CA TYR A 131 1.43 9.19 -0.33
C TYR A 131 -0.09 9.35 -0.38
N SER A 132 -0.72 9.47 0.79
CA SER A 132 -2.09 9.94 0.95
C SER A 132 -2.09 11.40 1.39
N ALA A 133 -2.49 12.31 0.51
CA ALA A 133 -2.53 13.74 0.77
C ALA A 133 -3.91 14.20 1.29
N PHE A 134 -3.90 15.13 2.25
CA PHE A 134 -5.06 15.73 2.88
C PHE A 134 -4.88 17.23 2.94
N THR A 135 -5.83 17.97 2.35
CA THR A 135 -5.97 19.41 2.58
C THR A 135 -6.59 19.62 3.95
N ILE A 136 -6.08 20.59 4.71
CA ILE A 136 -6.59 20.93 6.03
C ILE A 136 -7.47 22.17 5.96
N ASP A 137 -8.75 22.00 6.26
CA ASP A 137 -9.76 23.06 6.14
C ASP A 137 -9.59 24.13 7.24
N SER A 138 -9.32 23.70 8.48
CA SER A 138 -9.18 24.59 9.63
C SER A 138 -7.72 24.87 9.95
N LYS A 139 -7.23 26.06 9.57
CA LYS A 139 -5.88 26.53 9.90
C LYS A 139 -5.62 26.70 11.39
N ALA A 140 -6.67 26.68 12.22
CA ALA A 140 -6.55 26.71 13.67
C ALA A 140 -6.18 25.34 14.24
N HIS A 141 -6.55 24.24 13.57
CA HIS A 141 -6.30 22.89 14.09
C HIS A 141 -4.80 22.59 14.10
N ASN A 142 -4.36 22.00 15.19
CA ASN A 142 -2.97 21.60 15.43
C ASN A 142 -2.88 20.17 15.97
N TYR A 143 -3.99 19.44 15.99
CA TYR A 143 -4.02 18.03 16.33
C TYR A 143 -4.84 17.27 15.29
N PHE A 144 -4.27 16.20 14.76
CA PHE A 144 -4.86 15.37 13.72
C PHE A 144 -4.66 13.89 14.03
N GLU A 145 -5.74 13.12 14.04
CA GLU A 145 -5.68 11.66 14.16
C GLU A 145 -6.04 11.01 12.84
N PHE A 146 -5.22 10.07 12.41
CA PHE A 146 -5.42 9.26 11.22
C PHE A 146 -5.41 7.78 11.57
N ARG A 147 -6.07 6.97 10.74
CA ARG A 147 -5.99 5.50 10.78
C ARG A 147 -5.58 4.96 9.42
N PHE A 148 -5.05 3.75 9.38
CA PHE A 148 -4.89 3.00 8.13
C PHE A 148 -6.27 2.66 7.55
N GLU A 149 -6.39 2.69 6.24
CA GLU A 149 -7.52 2.07 5.55
C GLU A 149 -7.31 0.55 5.43
N PRO A 150 -8.38 -0.26 5.38
CA PRO A 150 -8.29 -1.73 5.38
C PRO A 150 -7.44 -2.33 4.25
N TRP A 151 -7.25 -1.58 3.16
CA TRP A 151 -6.51 -2.00 1.96
C TRP A 151 -5.04 -1.56 1.96
N ILE A 152 -4.51 -1.04 3.07
CA ILE A 152 -3.13 -0.53 3.18
C ILE A 152 -2.04 -1.53 2.73
N VAL A 153 -2.29 -2.83 2.86
CA VAL A 153 -1.39 -3.91 2.42
C VAL A 153 -1.85 -4.59 1.11
N GLU A 154 -3.01 -4.21 0.57
CA GLU A 154 -3.57 -4.81 -0.64
C GLU A 154 -2.73 -4.44 -1.88
N VAL A 155 -2.55 -5.40 -2.79
CA VAL A 155 -1.88 -5.23 -4.07
C VAL A 155 -2.92 -5.18 -5.16
N PHE A 156 -2.92 -4.10 -5.93
CA PHE A 156 -3.91 -3.85 -6.98
C PHE A 156 -3.31 -4.15 -8.35
N PHE A 157 -4.01 -4.96 -9.13
CA PHE A 157 -3.62 -5.34 -10.49
C PHE A 157 -4.40 -4.51 -11.51
N GLU A 158 -3.71 -3.78 -12.38
CA GLU A 158 -4.32 -3.01 -13.47
C GLU A 158 -4.02 -3.66 -14.83
N ASN A 159 -4.90 -4.58 -15.25
CA ASN A 159 -4.77 -5.33 -16.51
C ASN A 159 -3.38 -5.96 -16.71
N ILE A 160 -2.81 -6.55 -15.65
CA ILE A 160 -1.48 -7.15 -15.70
C ILE A 160 -1.55 -8.45 -16.52
N ALA A 161 -0.76 -8.52 -17.59
CA ALA A 161 -0.74 -9.66 -18.49
C ALA A 161 0.42 -10.62 -18.19
N TYR A 162 0.09 -11.91 -18.11
CA TYR A 162 1.02 -13.04 -18.01
C TYR A 162 0.90 -13.89 -19.27
N THR A 163 2.01 -14.28 -19.87
CA THR A 163 2.06 -15.22 -20.98
C THR A 163 2.00 -16.65 -20.44
N LEU A 164 1.17 -17.48 -21.05
CA LEU A 164 1.15 -18.93 -20.82
C LEU A 164 2.36 -19.57 -21.50
N SER A 165 3.19 -20.25 -20.73
CA SER A 165 4.29 -21.08 -21.24
C SER A 165 4.04 -22.53 -20.84
N GLY A 166 3.37 -23.28 -21.72
CA GLY A 166 2.85 -24.61 -21.41
C GLY A 166 1.79 -24.55 -20.30
N LYS A 167 2.13 -25.06 -19.11
CA LYS A 167 1.24 -25.03 -17.93
C LYS A 167 1.53 -23.88 -16.97
N ASP A 168 2.64 -23.17 -17.16
CA ASP A 168 3.19 -22.15 -16.26
C ASP A 168 2.87 -20.74 -16.77
N LEU A 169 3.14 -19.74 -15.93
CA LEU A 169 2.96 -18.32 -16.27
C LEU A 169 4.31 -17.60 -16.28
N GLU A 170 4.48 -16.69 -17.24
CA GLU A 170 5.60 -15.76 -17.27
C GLU A 170 5.07 -14.33 -17.40
N GLY A 171 5.51 -13.43 -16.53
CA GLY A 171 5.03 -12.05 -16.58
C GLY A 171 5.69 -11.16 -15.54
N PRO A 172 5.23 -9.90 -15.44
CA PRO A 172 5.74 -8.97 -14.44
C PRO A 172 5.32 -9.40 -13.03
N HIS A 173 5.97 -8.82 -12.02
CA HIS A 173 5.55 -8.94 -10.63
C HIS A 173 5.27 -7.53 -10.08
N PRO A 174 4.09 -7.27 -9.48
CA PRO A 174 3.66 -5.91 -9.11
C PRO A 174 4.54 -5.23 -8.05
N LEU A 175 5.27 -6.02 -7.26
CA LEU A 175 6.11 -5.55 -6.15
C LEU A 175 7.63 -5.79 -6.33
N LEU A 176 8.05 -6.39 -7.43
CA LEU A 176 9.48 -6.60 -7.70
C LEU A 176 9.97 -5.63 -8.78
N GLU A 177 11.19 -5.85 -9.27
CA GLU A 177 11.87 -4.97 -10.21
C GLU A 177 10.99 -4.64 -11.44
N PRO A 178 10.62 -3.37 -11.65
CA PRO A 178 9.81 -2.96 -12.79
C PRO A 178 10.47 -3.31 -14.12
N GLY A 179 9.68 -3.84 -15.06
CA GLY A 179 10.16 -4.24 -16.39
C GLY A 179 10.80 -5.63 -16.46
N LYS A 180 11.08 -6.27 -15.33
CA LYS A 180 11.56 -7.66 -15.29
C LYS A 180 10.42 -8.65 -15.39
N LYS A 181 10.67 -9.78 -16.07
CA LYS A 181 9.77 -10.93 -16.13
C LYS A 181 10.18 -12.00 -15.13
N TYR A 182 9.17 -12.68 -14.60
CA TYR A 182 9.29 -13.70 -13.58
C TYR A 182 8.48 -14.94 -13.98
N SER A 183 8.98 -16.10 -13.60
CA SER A 183 8.32 -17.39 -13.85
C SER A 183 7.52 -17.83 -12.63
N PHE A 184 6.26 -18.20 -12.87
CA PHE A 184 5.37 -18.79 -11.88
C PHE A 184 5.00 -20.21 -12.30
N VAL A 185 5.48 -21.19 -11.56
CA VAL A 185 5.32 -22.62 -11.87
C VAL A 185 4.03 -23.13 -11.27
N ARG A 186 3.27 -23.88 -12.07
CA ARG A 186 2.01 -24.48 -11.63
C ARG A 186 2.27 -25.74 -10.81
N ASN A 187 1.76 -25.73 -9.57
CA ASN A 187 1.70 -26.89 -8.68
C ASN A 187 0.58 -27.86 -9.09
#